data_AF-A0A852TD65-F1
#
_entry.id   AF-A0A852TD65-F1
#
_cell.length_a   1.000
_cell.length_b   1.000
_cell.length_c   1.000
_cell.angle_alpha   90.00
_cell.angle_beta   90.00
_cell.angle_gamma   90.00
#
_symmetry.space_group_name_H-M   'P 1'
#
loop_
_entity.id
_entity.type
_entity.pdbx_description
1 polymer ?
#
loop_
_entity_poly.entity_id
_entity_poly.type
_entity_poly.pdbx_seq_one_letter_code
_entity_poly.pdbx_strand_id
1 'polypeptide(L)'
;MEKPFENKLNTVVGNSGNSDVDLVVNIDIDTNAIAYAVLCSLYAKGEINDLELEKAIKKLDSLIERDKGNRKSKSNTTIIDKNRNLFDFPRRRNWF
;
A
#
# COMPACT_ATOMS: atom_id res chain seq x y z
N MET A 1 -52.56 40.88 11.62
CA MET A 1 -52.23 39.77 12.53
C MET A 1 -51.35 38.81 11.74
N GLU A 2 -50.04 38.96 11.85
CA GLU A 2 -49.07 38.15 11.07
C GLU A 2 -48.82 36.84 11.82
N LYS A 3 -48.96 35.70 11.12
CA LYS A 3 -48.67 34.38 11.69
C LYS A 3 -47.15 34.16 11.73
N PRO A 4 -46.58 33.66 12.83
CA PRO A 4 -45.18 33.26 12.83
C PRO A 4 -45.00 32.03 11.93
N PHE A 5 -43.99 32.07 11.06
CA PHE A 5 -43.60 30.96 10.22
C PHE A 5 -42.72 29.99 11.04
N GLU A 6 -43.25 28.82 11.38
CA GLU A 6 -42.46 27.78 12.04
C GLU A 6 -41.51 27.12 11.04
N ASN A 7 -40.20 27.34 11.21
CA ASN A 7 -39.18 26.63 10.46
C ASN A 7 -38.90 25.28 11.13
N LYS A 8 -39.63 24.25 10.73
CA LYS A 8 -39.33 22.85 11.08
C LYS A 8 -38.12 22.37 10.28
N LEU A 9 -36.92 22.60 10.80
CA LEU A 9 -35.70 21.94 10.32
C LEU A 9 -35.73 20.47 10.72
N ASN A 10 -36.44 19.65 9.94
CA ASN A 10 -36.32 18.20 9.98
C ASN A 10 -35.03 17.77 9.26
N THR A 11 -33.87 18.14 9.78
CA THR A 11 -32.62 17.51 9.35
C THR A 11 -32.44 16.25 10.19
N VAL A 12 -33.15 15.19 9.81
CA VAL A 12 -32.75 13.83 10.20
C VAL A 12 -31.48 13.55 9.42
N VAL A 13 -30.33 13.85 10.03
CA VAL A 13 -29.04 13.34 9.58
C VAL A 13 -29.05 11.84 9.86
N GLY A 14 -29.73 11.09 8.99
CA GLY A 14 -29.71 9.64 8.98
C GLY A 14 -28.32 9.23 8.52
N ASN A 15 -27.43 9.02 9.50
CA ASN A 15 -26.11 8.41 9.40
C ASN A 15 -25.61 8.28 7.95
N SER A 16 -24.93 9.33 7.44
CA SER A 16 -24.15 9.20 6.21
C SER A 16 -22.97 8.29 6.50
N GLY A 17 -23.20 6.98 6.40
CA GLY A 17 -22.23 5.91 6.60
C GLY A 17 -21.21 5.82 5.47
N ASN A 18 -20.50 6.93 5.21
CA ASN A 18 -19.33 6.99 4.33
C ASN A 18 -18.06 7.39 5.10
N SER A 19 -18.10 7.34 6.44
CA SER A 19 -17.03 7.87 7.28
C SER A 19 -15.83 6.93 7.48
N ASP A 20 -15.85 5.73 6.90
CA ASP A 20 -14.77 4.76 7.04
C ASP A 20 -14.09 4.53 5.68
N VAL A 21 -13.13 5.40 5.39
CA VAL A 21 -12.29 5.31 4.19
C VAL A 21 -10.91 4.85 4.63
N ASP A 22 -10.67 3.55 4.53
CA ASP A 22 -9.35 2.96 4.74
C ASP A 22 -8.42 3.33 3.58
N LEU A 23 -7.62 4.39 3.77
CA LEU A 23 -6.56 4.77 2.85
C LEU A 23 -5.34 3.87 3.08
N VAL A 24 -5.21 2.83 2.26
CA VAL A 24 -3.96 2.07 2.18
C VAL A 24 -2.97 2.88 1.34
N VAL A 25 -2.17 3.71 2.01
CA VAL A 25 -1.09 4.46 1.37
C VAL A 25 0.13 3.55 1.29
N ASN A 26 0.42 3.05 0.09
CA ASN A 26 1.60 2.24 -0.16
C ASN A 26 2.80 3.17 -0.42
N ILE A 27 3.67 3.34 0.59
CA ILE A 27 4.87 4.15 0.48
C ILE A 27 6.02 3.25 0.03
N ASP A 28 6.32 3.27 -1.27
CA ASP A 28 7.48 2.59 -1.84
C ASP A 28 8.69 3.54 -1.79
N ILE A 29 9.59 3.33 -0.82
CA ILE A 29 10.88 4.04 -0.79
C ILE A 29 11.86 3.23 -1.63
N ASP A 30 12.39 3.83 -2.70
CA ASP A 30 13.46 3.22 -3.47
C ASP A 30 14.78 3.31 -2.71
N THR A 31 15.07 2.25 -1.94
CA THR A 31 16.29 2.14 -1.12
C THR A 31 17.51 1.67 -1.93
N ASN A 32 17.35 1.36 -3.22
CA ASN A 32 18.43 0.80 -4.03
C ASN A 32 19.56 1.82 -4.21
N ALA A 33 19.21 3.08 -4.50
CA ALA A 33 20.17 4.16 -4.64
C ALA A 33 21.01 4.36 -3.36
N ILE A 34 20.39 4.21 -2.19
CA ILE A 34 21.06 4.30 -0.89
C ILE A 34 22.06 3.15 -0.73
N ALA A 35 21.69 1.94 -1.12
CA ALA A 35 22.56 0.77 -1.03
C ALA A 35 23.84 0.92 -1.89
N TYR A 36 23.71 1.41 -3.14
CA TYR A 36 24.89 1.69 -3.96
C TYR A 36 25.73 2.83 -3.37
N ALA A 37 25.11 3.88 -2.86
CA ALA A 37 25.83 4.99 -2.22
C ALA A 37 26.66 4.51 -1.03
N VAL A 38 26.13 3.58 -0.22
CA VAL A 38 26.88 2.97 0.89
C VAL A 38 28.07 2.18 0.36
N LEU A 39 27.91 1.34 -0.67
CA LEU A 39 29.03 0.59 -1.25
C LEU A 39 30.12 1.53 -1.79
N CYS A 40 29.74 2.57 -2.52
CA CYS A 40 30.66 3.59 -3.01
C CYS A 40 31.36 4.33 -1.86
N SER A 41 30.66 4.60 -0.76
CA SER A 41 31.26 5.25 0.42
C SER A 41 32.31 4.37 1.09
N LEU A 42 32.09 3.06 1.16
CA LEU A 42 33.05 2.10 1.73
C LEU A 42 34.28 1.98 0.85
N TYR A 43 34.08 1.95 -0.47
CA TYR A 43 35.18 1.94 -1.43
C TYR A 43 36.00 3.23 -1.38
N ALA A 44 35.34 4.39 -1.34
CA ALA A 44 36.02 5.68 -1.24
C ALA A 44 36.84 5.83 0.05
N LYS A 45 36.45 5.15 1.13
CA LYS A 45 37.22 5.07 2.38
C LYS A 45 38.38 4.07 2.32
N GLY A 46 38.46 3.24 1.29
CA GLY A 46 39.45 2.17 1.17
C GLY A 46 39.18 0.97 2.09
N GLU A 47 37.95 0.84 2.62
CA GLU A 47 37.57 -0.31 3.47
C GLU A 47 37.35 -1.59 2.66
N ILE A 48 37.14 -1.46 1.34
CA ILE A 48 36.97 -2.56 0.39
C ILE A 48 37.82 -2.31 -0.86
N ASN A 49 38.30 -3.39 -1.49
CA ASN A 49 39.05 -3.32 -2.75
C ASN A 49 38.13 -3.40 -3.99
N ASP A 50 38.68 -3.15 -5.18
CA ASP A 50 37.93 -3.19 -6.45
C ASP A 50 37.18 -4.50 -6.68
N LEU A 51 37.82 -5.63 -6.35
CA LEU A 51 37.26 -6.96 -6.53
C LEU A 51 36.07 -7.20 -5.58
N GLU A 52 36.18 -6.72 -4.34
CA GLU A 52 35.13 -6.80 -3.34
C GLU A 52 33.95 -5.89 -3.69
N LEU A 53 34.24 -4.69 -4.20
CA LEU A 53 33.21 -3.77 -4.69
C LEU A 53 32.43 -4.42 -5.83
N GLU A 54 33.10 -4.98 -6.84
CA GLU A 54 32.42 -5.62 -7.98
C GLU A 54 31.57 -6.82 -7.55
N LYS A 55 32.08 -7.64 -6.63
CA LYS A 55 31.31 -8.76 -6.03
C LYS A 55 30.10 -8.26 -5.23
N ALA A 56 30.26 -7.17 -4.47
CA ALA A 56 29.19 -6.59 -3.67
C ALA A 56 28.08 -6.01 -4.56
N ILE A 57 28.44 -5.32 -5.64
CA ILE A 57 27.49 -4.79 -6.64
C ILE A 57 26.70 -5.94 -7.28
N LYS A 58 27.38 -6.98 -7.79
CA LYS A 58 26.71 -8.15 -8.38
C LYS A 58 25.74 -8.83 -7.40
N LYS A 59 26.13 -8.92 -6.13
CA LYS A 59 25.27 -9.51 -5.10
C LYS A 59 24.07 -8.61 -4.79
N LEU A 60 24.26 -7.30 -4.74
CA LEU A 60 23.19 -6.32 -4.54
C LEU A 60 22.17 -6.38 -5.70
N ASP A 61 22.65 -6.41 -6.95
CA ASP A 61 21.79 -6.53 -8.13
C ASP A 61 20.91 -7.78 -8.07
N SER A 62 21.50 -8.92 -7.74
CA SER A 62 20.76 -10.19 -7.58
C SER A 62 19.68 -10.11 -6.49
N LEU A 63 19.96 -9.42 -5.38
CA LEU A 63 18.98 -9.21 -4.31
C LEU A 63 17.83 -8.32 -4.76
N ILE A 64 18.13 -7.25 -5.50
CA ILE A 64 17.13 -6.32 -6.06
C ILE A 64 16.24 -7.05 -7.07
N GLU A 65 16.80 -7.86 -7.96
CA GLU A 65 16.03 -8.66 -8.92
C GLU A 65 15.10 -9.65 -8.22
N ARG A 66 15.60 -10.34 -7.19
CA ARG A 66 14.80 -11.26 -6.39
C ARG A 66 13.65 -10.55 -5.69
N ASP A 67 13.88 -9.36 -5.14
CA ASP A 67 12.82 -8.57 -4.50
C ASP A 67 11.76 -8.13 -5.51
N LYS A 68 12.18 -7.66 -6.70
CA LYS A 68 11.26 -7.34 -7.80
C LYS A 68 10.40 -8.55 -8.21
N GLY A 69 10.98 -9.75 -8.27
CA GLY A 69 10.26 -10.99 -8.54
C GLY A 69 9.21 -11.31 -7.46
N ASN A 70 9.57 -11.16 -6.19
CA ASN A 70 8.67 -11.42 -5.06
C ASN A 70 7.50 -10.43 -5.01
N ARG A 71 7.72 -9.15 -5.31
CA ARG A 71 6.66 -8.14 -5.40
C ARG A 71 5.62 -8.48 -6.49
N LYS A 72 6.08 -8.91 -7.67
CA LYS A 72 5.20 -9.37 -8.76
C LYS A 72 4.32 -10.55 -8.31
N SER A 73 4.89 -11.53 -7.63
CA SER A 73 4.16 -12.71 -7.15
C SER A 73 3.07 -12.34 -6.13
N LYS A 74 3.35 -11.46 -5.16
CA LYS A 74 2.37 -11.00 -4.17
C LYS A 74 1.20 -10.24 -4.80
N SER A 75 1.45 -9.41 -5.81
CA SER A 75 0.38 -8.67 -6.49
C SER A 75 -0.66 -9.62 -7.13
N ASN A 76 -0.21 -10.73 -7.72
CA ASN A 76 -1.10 -11.73 -8.31
C ASN A 76 -1.96 -12.45 -7.25
N THR A 77 -1.39 -12.81 -6.10
CA THR A 77 -2.15 -13.45 -5.02
C THR A 77 -3.22 -12.51 -4.44
N THR A 78 -2.90 -11.24 -4.22
CA THR A 78 -3.87 -10.26 -3.69
C THR A 78 -5.06 -10.02 -4.63
N ILE A 79 -4.86 -10.12 -5.95
CA ILE A 79 -5.94 -10.03 -6.95
C ILE A 79 -6.85 -11.26 -6.84
N ILE A 80 -6.27 -12.44 -6.67
CA ILE A 80 -7.00 -13.70 -6.55
C ILE A 80 -7.83 -13.73 -5.25
N ASP A 81 -7.27 -13.26 -4.12
CA ASP A 81 -7.98 -13.23 -2.85
C ASP A 81 -9.08 -12.17 -2.79
N LYS A 82 -8.88 -10.98 -3.40
CA LYS A 82 -9.96 -9.96 -3.52
C LYS A 82 -11.17 -10.47 -4.29
N ASN A 83 -10.97 -11.32 -5.29
CA ASN A 83 -12.08 -11.86 -6.08
C ASN A 83 -12.86 -12.98 -5.37
N ARG A 84 -12.33 -13.58 -4.29
CA ARG A 84 -13.02 -14.65 -3.55
C ARG A 84 -14.11 -14.13 -2.61
N ASN A 85 -14.03 -12.87 -2.18
CA ASN A 85 -14.97 -12.30 -1.20
C ASN A 85 -16.10 -11.46 -1.84
N LEU A 86 -16.17 -11.37 -3.17
CA LEU A 86 -17.18 -10.55 -3.86
C LEU A 86 -18.51 -11.28 -4.12
N PHE A 87 -18.61 -12.58 -3.82
CA PHE A 87 -19.78 -13.40 -4.13
C PHE A 87 -20.52 -14.01 -2.92
N ASP A 88 -20.06 -13.82 -1.69
CA ASP A 88 -20.80 -14.26 -0.50
C ASP A 88 -21.69 -13.14 0.05
N PHE A 89 -22.77 -12.85 -0.69
CA PHE A 89 -23.91 -12.12 -0.12
C PHE A 89 -24.67 -13.05 0.84
N PRO A 90 -24.86 -12.69 2.12
CA PRO A 90 -25.78 -13.44 2.96
C PRO A 90 -27.18 -13.32 2.37
N ARG A 91 -27.76 -14.46 1.98
CA ARG A 91 -29.14 -14.56 1.52
C ARG A 91 -30.05 -13.87 2.54
N ARG A 92 -30.84 -12.92 2.04
CA ARG A 92 -31.79 -12.11 2.80
C ARG A 92 -32.52 -12.95 3.86
N ARG A 93 -32.32 -12.61 5.14
CA ARG A 93 -33.26 -12.98 6.20
C ARG A 93 -34.54 -12.19 5.96
N ASN A 94 -35.59 -12.87 5.53
CA ASN A 94 -36.93 -12.30 5.48
C ASN A 94 -37.37 -12.01 6.91
N TRP A 95 -37.74 -10.76 7.18
CA TRP A 95 -38.58 -10.39 8.31
C TRP A 95 -39.98 -10.11 7.79
N PHE A 96 -40.82 -11.14 7.84
CA PHE A 96 -42.26 -11.07 8.04
C PHE A 96 -42.67 -12.31 8.85
#